data_AF-A0A9D9VNJ6-F1
#
_entry.id   AF-A0A9D9VNJ6-F1
#
_cell.length_a   1.000
_cell.length_b   1.000
_cell.length_c   1.000
_cell.angle_alpha   90.00
_cell.angle_beta   90.00
_cell.angle_gamma   90.00
#
_symmetry.space_group_name_H-M   'P 1'
#
loop_
_entity.id
_entity.type
_entity.pdbx_description
1 polymer ?
#
loop_
_entity_poly.entity_id
_entity_poly.type
_entity_poly.pdbx_seq_one_letter_code
_entity_poly.pdbx_strand_id
1 'polypeptide(L)'
;MPPIHSGNTSYELFCAAMVMMMTPGLAMFYGGLVQKKNLLTILMQCCVSMGVSTVLWVAVGYSMAFGDSIGGIIGNPLQYAFLRGIGLNTLYNNDPILGIPLLVHVVY
;
A
#
# COMPACT_ATOMS: atom_id res chain seq x y z
N MET A 1 -15.22 20.24 -11.20
CA MET A 1 -14.21 19.79 -10.22
C MET A 1 -14.70 18.44 -9.72
N PRO A 2 -13.97 17.34 -9.87
CA PRO A 2 -14.38 16.07 -9.26
C PRO A 2 -14.45 16.29 -7.73
N PRO A 3 -15.57 15.98 -7.06
CA PRO A 3 -15.72 16.25 -5.64
C PRO A 3 -14.82 15.27 -4.85
N ILE A 4 -13.70 15.76 -4.33
CA ILE A 4 -12.87 15.01 -3.38
C ILE A 4 -13.58 15.07 -2.04
N HIS A 5 -14.00 13.90 -1.53
CA HIS A 5 -14.65 13.81 -0.23
C HIS A 5 -13.58 13.70 0.86
N SER A 6 -13.34 14.80 1.56
CA SER A 6 -12.34 14.88 2.63
C SER A 6 -12.59 13.90 3.78
N GLY A 7 -13.87 13.57 4.06
CA GLY A 7 -14.25 12.58 5.07
C GLY A 7 -13.88 11.14 4.69
N ASN A 8 -14.09 10.74 3.43
CA ASN A 8 -13.72 9.41 2.97
C ASN A 8 -12.19 9.26 2.89
N THR A 9 -11.52 10.31 2.42
CA THR A 9 -10.05 10.36 2.28
C THR A 9 -9.35 10.26 3.64
N SER A 10 -9.85 10.97 4.67
CA SER A 10 -9.25 10.92 6.00
C SER A 10 -9.51 9.58 6.70
N TYR A 11 -10.67 8.98 6.49
CA TYR A 11 -10.96 7.64 7.00
C TYR A 11 -10.07 6.57 6.37
N GLU A 12 -9.88 6.61 5.04
CA GLU A 12 -9.00 5.67 4.34
C GLU A 12 -7.53 5.83 4.77
N LEU A 13 -7.05 7.07 4.92
CA LEU A 13 -5.71 7.33 5.49
C LEU A 13 -5.57 6.82 6.92
N PHE A 14 -6.63 6.92 7.74
CA PHE A 14 -6.63 6.40 9.10
C PHE A 14 -6.57 4.86 9.11
N CYS A 15 -7.35 4.20 8.26
CA CYS A 15 -7.29 2.75 8.06
C CYS A 15 -5.91 2.30 7.57
N ALA A 16 -5.32 2.99 6.58
CA ALA A 16 -3.99 2.67 6.06
C ALA A 16 -2.89 2.82 7.14
N ALA A 17 -2.97 3.86 7.98
CA ALA A 17 -2.06 4.04 9.11
C ALA A 17 -2.17 2.91 10.15
N MET A 18 -3.39 2.41 10.42
CA MET A 18 -3.60 1.26 11.29
C MET A 18 -2.98 -0.02 10.71
N VAL A 19 -3.12 -0.26 9.41
CA VAL A 19 -2.53 -1.42 8.73
C VAL A 19 -1.00 -1.36 8.75
N MET A 20 -0.42 -0.19 8.45
CA MET A 20 1.04 -0.01 8.47
C MET A 20 1.64 -0.27 9.86
N MET A 21 0.88 -0.04 10.93
CA MET A 21 1.31 -0.34 12.30
C MET A 21 1.33 -1.86 12.62
N MET A 22 0.64 -2.72 11.86
CA MET A 22 0.59 -4.17 12.10
C MET A 22 1.94 -4.85 11.80
N THR A 23 2.65 -4.43 10.75
CA THR A 23 3.95 -5.02 10.34
C THR A 23 5.04 -4.87 11.40
N PRO A 24 5.26 -3.69 12.02
CA PRO A 24 6.16 -3.59 13.18
C PRO A 24 5.57 -4.22 14.45
N GLY A 25 4.24 -4.21 14.63
CA GLY A 25 3.58 -4.85 15.78
C GLY A 25 3.82 -6.36 15.86
N LEU A 26 3.73 -7.06 14.73
CA LEU A 26 4.09 -8.48 14.62
C LEU A 26 5.57 -8.71 14.87
N ALA A 27 6.46 -7.84 14.38
CA ALA A 27 7.88 -7.98 14.59
C ALA A 27 8.29 -7.81 16.06
N MET A 28 7.64 -6.92 16.82
CA MET A 28 7.84 -6.84 18.27
C MET A 28 7.33 -8.08 19.00
N PHE A 29 6.19 -8.63 18.55
CA PHE A 29 5.64 -9.86 19.12
C PHE A 29 6.54 -11.09 18.84
N TYR A 30 6.97 -11.28 17.61
CA TYR A 30 7.88 -12.36 17.22
C TYR A 30 9.30 -12.16 17.78
N GLY A 31 9.76 -10.92 17.92
CA GLY A 31 11.01 -10.60 18.61
C GLY A 31 10.99 -10.99 20.09
N GLY A 32 9.88 -10.76 20.78
CA GLY A 32 9.72 -11.06 22.21
C GLY A 32 9.63 -12.56 22.54
N LEU A 33 9.18 -13.39 21.60
CA LEU A 33 9.06 -14.85 21.76
C LEU A 33 10.36 -15.61 21.47
N VAL A 34 11.37 -14.95 20.91
CA VAL A 34 12.64 -15.57 20.52
C VAL A 34 13.73 -15.32 21.55
N GLN A 35 14.69 -16.25 21.63
CA GLN A 35 15.87 -16.13 22.50
C GLN A 35 16.59 -14.78 22.26
N LYS A 36 16.98 -14.11 23.35
CA LYS A 36 17.63 -12.77 23.33
C LYS A 36 18.81 -12.65 22.35
N LYS A 37 19.53 -13.75 22.09
CA LYS A 37 20.65 -13.80 21.12
C LYS A 37 20.23 -13.56 19.66
N ASN A 38 18.98 -13.86 19.29
CA ASN A 38 18.48 -13.72 17.92
C ASN A 38 17.53 -12.50 17.77
N LEU A 39 17.25 -11.77 18.86
CA LEU A 39 16.38 -10.59 18.85
C LEU A 39 16.88 -9.52 17.87
N LEU A 40 18.18 -9.24 17.90
CA LEU A 40 18.78 -8.21 17.04
C LEU A 40 18.63 -8.56 15.55
N THR A 41 18.78 -9.84 15.19
CA THR A 41 18.61 -10.31 13.81
C THR A 41 17.16 -10.19 13.33
N ILE A 42 16.18 -10.47 14.19
CA ILE A 42 14.76 -10.37 13.85
C ILE A 42 14.35 -8.90 13.62
N LEU A 43 14.85 -7.99 14.47
CA LEU A 43 14.60 -6.55 14.29
C LEU A 43 15.18 -6.04 12.96
N MET A 44 16.41 -6.44 12.62
CA MET A 44 17.03 -6.09 11.34
C MET A 44 16.27 -6.68 10.14
N GLN A 45 15.83 -7.94 10.22
CA GLN A 45 15.04 -8.57 9.17
C GLN A 45 13.69 -7.88 8.96
N CYS A 46 13.02 -7.43 10.02
CA CYS A 46 11.78 -6.66 9.89
C CYS A 46 12.02 -5.32 9.17
N CYS A 47 13.06 -4.57 9.53
CA CYS A 47 13.39 -3.29 8.87
C CYS A 47 13.67 -3.48 7.38
N VAL A 48 14.42 -4.51 7.01
CA VAL A 48 14.72 -4.82 5.60
C VAL A 48 13.48 -5.30 4.86
N SER A 49 12.67 -6.17 5.47
CA SER A 49 11.44 -6.68 4.86
C SER A 49 10.43 -5.56 4.55
N MET A 50 10.24 -4.61 5.49
CA MET A 50 9.38 -3.44 5.25
C MET A 50 9.90 -2.57 4.10
N GLY A 51 11.21 -2.33 4.01
CA GLY A 51 11.81 -1.56 2.92
C GLY A 51 11.66 -2.25 1.55
N VAL A 52 11.90 -3.57 1.48
CA VAL A 52 11.78 -4.31 0.22
C VAL A 52 10.31 -4.41 -0.23
N SER A 53 9.39 -4.69 0.70
CA SER A 53 7.96 -4.79 0.40
C SER A 53 7.39 -3.47 -0.13
N THR A 54 7.76 -2.32 0.46
CA THR A 54 7.29 -1.01 0.02
C THR A 54 7.83 -0.63 -1.37
N VAL A 55 9.12 -0.91 -1.64
CA VAL A 55 9.72 -0.68 -2.96
C VAL A 55 9.06 -1.56 -4.04
N LEU A 56 8.82 -2.83 -3.74
CA LEU A 56 8.20 -3.77 -4.67
C LEU A 56 6.73 -3.40 -4.97
N TRP A 57 6.01 -2.93 -3.94
CA TRP A 57 4.63 -2.43 -4.07
C TRP A 57 4.53 -1.25 -5.04
N VAL A 58 5.40 -0.26 -4.87
CA VAL A 58 5.47 0.96 -5.70
C VAL A 58 5.95 0.66 -7.12
N ALA A 59 6.90 -0.28 -7.27
CA ALA A 59 7.48 -0.60 -8.57
C ALA A 59 6.48 -1.32 -9.49
N VAL A 60 5.85 -2.40 -9.01
CA VAL A 60 5.01 -3.28 -9.85
C VAL A 60 3.79 -3.83 -9.11
N GLY A 61 3.81 -3.92 -7.78
CA GLY A 61 2.75 -4.56 -6.98
C GLY A 61 1.37 -3.91 -7.17
N TYR A 62 1.30 -2.58 -7.12
CA TYR A 62 0.04 -1.86 -7.33
C TYR A 62 -0.53 -2.09 -8.75
N SER A 63 0.33 -2.04 -9.77
CA SER A 63 -0.06 -2.26 -11.17
C SER A 63 -0.57 -3.68 -11.43
N MET A 64 -0.04 -4.67 -10.71
CA MET A 64 -0.43 -6.07 -10.88
C MET A 64 -1.76 -6.40 -10.20
N ALA A 65 -2.08 -5.72 -9.09
CA ALA A 65 -3.29 -5.94 -8.33
C ALA A 65 -4.50 -5.14 -8.86
N PHE A 66 -4.28 -3.90 -9.29
CA PHE A 66 -5.35 -2.96 -9.69
C PHE A 66 -5.24 -2.45 -11.14
N GLY A 67 -4.31 -2.98 -11.93
CA GLY A 67 -4.22 -2.69 -13.38
C GLY A 67 -5.28 -3.40 -14.20
N ASP A 68 -5.47 -2.96 -15.45
CA ASP A 68 -6.41 -3.61 -16.37
C ASP A 68 -6.06 -5.09 -16.52
N SER A 69 -7.07 -5.93 -16.35
CA SER A 69 -6.91 -7.38 -16.35
C SER A 69 -6.45 -7.90 -17.71
N ILE A 70 -5.26 -8.51 -17.76
CA ILE A 70 -4.85 -9.34 -18.89
C ILE A 70 -5.38 -10.75 -18.61
N GLY A 71 -6.52 -11.09 -19.22
CA GLY A 71 -7.09 -12.44 -19.13
C GLY A 71 -7.71 -12.83 -17.78
N GLY A 72 -7.99 -11.86 -16.89
CA GLY A 72 -8.71 -12.07 -15.63
C GLY A 72 -7.90 -12.66 -14.47
N ILE A 73 -6.58 -12.83 -14.62
CA ILE A 73 -5.70 -13.43 -13.59
C ILE A 73 -4.62 -12.44 -13.13
N ILE A 74 -4.12 -11.56 -14.00
CA ILE A 74 -3.02 -10.62 -13.70
C ILE A 74 -3.36 -9.24 -14.28
N GLY A 75 -3.21 -8.18 -13.47
CA GLY A 75 -3.27 -6.79 -13.93
C GLY A 75 -2.02 -6.43 -14.75
N ASN A 76 -2.16 -5.61 -15.80
CA ASN A 76 -1.05 -5.23 -16.66
C ASN A 76 0.08 -4.55 -15.86
N PRO A 77 1.30 -5.12 -15.81
CA PRO A 77 2.39 -4.60 -14.98
C PRO A 77 2.95 -3.25 -15.46
N LEU A 78 2.63 -2.83 -16.70
CA LEU A 78 3.16 -1.60 -17.31
C LEU A 78 2.21 -0.40 -17.18
N GLN A 79 0.99 -0.58 -16.70
CA GLN A 79 -0.04 0.47 -16.70
C GLN A 79 0.12 1.45 -15.53
N TYR A 80 0.55 0.98 -14.37
CA TYR A 80 0.78 1.80 -13.17
C TYR A 80 2.19 1.60 -12.57
N ALA A 81 3.14 1.04 -13.33
CA ALA A 81 4.54 0.93 -12.91
C ALA A 81 5.10 2.32 -12.51
N PHE A 82 5.74 2.42 -11.35
CA PHE A 82 6.29 3.68 -10.81
C PHE A 82 5.27 4.82 -10.61
N LEU A 83 3.98 4.52 -10.36
CA LEU A 83 2.89 5.51 -10.30
C LEU A 83 2.75 6.35 -11.58
N ARG A 84 3.28 5.85 -12.70
CA ARG A 84 3.31 6.58 -13.96
C ARG A 84 1.88 6.67 -14.52
N GLY A 85 1.31 7.88 -14.50
CA GLY A 85 -0.08 8.15 -14.94
C GLY A 85 -1.08 8.41 -13.81
N ILE A 86 -0.66 8.34 -12.54
CA ILE A 86 -1.51 8.66 -11.38
C ILE A 86 -1.34 10.15 -11.05
N GLY A 87 -2.29 10.97 -11.47
CA GLY A 87 -2.34 12.39 -11.11
C GLY A 87 -3.02 12.61 -9.77
N LEU A 88 -2.70 13.70 -9.06
CA LEU A 88 -3.37 14.11 -7.82
C LEU A 88 -4.90 14.30 -7.97
N ASN A 89 -5.41 14.33 -9.20
CA ASN A 89 -6.81 14.56 -9.54
C ASN A 89 -7.48 13.34 -10.20
N THR A 90 -6.82 12.18 -10.32
CA THR A 90 -7.44 10.96 -10.85
C THR A 90 -8.21 10.27 -9.74
N LEU A 91 -9.54 10.19 -9.90
CA LEU A 91 -10.41 9.44 -8.99
C LEU A 91 -10.33 7.95 -9.29
N TYR A 92 -10.42 7.12 -8.26
CA TYR A 92 -10.65 5.69 -8.43
C TYR A 92 -11.97 5.47 -9.19
N ASN A 93 -11.92 4.77 -10.33
CA ASN A 93 -13.06 4.42 -11.18
C ASN A 93 -13.90 5.59 -11.75
N ASN A 94 -13.39 6.82 -11.75
CA ASN A 94 -14.12 8.03 -12.19
C ASN A 94 -15.47 8.26 -11.44
N ASP A 95 -15.69 7.63 -10.29
CA ASP A 95 -16.96 7.69 -9.57
C ASP A 95 -17.05 8.98 -8.72
N PRO A 96 -18.00 9.90 -9.02
CA PRO A 96 -18.14 11.16 -8.28
C PRO A 96 -18.75 11.00 -6.88
N ILE A 97 -19.15 9.78 -6.49
CA ILE A 97 -19.81 9.51 -5.20
C ILE A 97 -18.79 9.14 -4.11
N LEU A 98 -17.72 8.42 -4.47
CA LEU A 98 -16.70 8.00 -3.51
C LEU A 98 -15.63 9.09 -3.33
N GLY A 99 -15.29 9.82 -4.41
CA GLY A 99 -14.41 10.99 -4.34
C GLY A 99 -13.04 10.72 -3.72
N ILE A 100 -12.57 9.47 -3.81
CA ILE A 100 -11.29 9.03 -3.26
C ILE A 100 -10.20 9.29 -4.31
N PRO A 101 -9.14 10.05 -3.97
CA PRO A 101 -8.00 10.19 -4.85
C PRO A 101 -7.27 8.85 -4.96
N LEU A 102 -6.99 8.42 -6.19
CA LEU A 102 -6.33 7.14 -6.47
C LEU A 102 -4.98 7.00 -5.75
N LEU A 103 -4.33 8.12 -5.41
CA LEU A 103 -3.11 8.16 -4.61
C LEU A 103 -3.30 7.69 -3.16
N VAL A 104 -4.46 7.95 -2.53
CA VAL A 104 -4.73 7.44 -1.17
C VAL A 104 -5.02 5.94 -1.22
N HIS A 105 -5.66 5.49 -2.29
CA HIS A 105 -5.89 4.07 -2.52
C HIS A 105 -4.60 3.27 -2.77
N VAL A 106 -3.54 3.88 -3.28
CA VAL A 106 -2.21 3.23 -3.41
C VAL A 106 -1.57 2.95 -2.05
N VAL A 107 -1.90 3.76 -1.04
CA VAL A 107 -1.33 3.72 0.32
C VAL A 107 -2.10 2.77 1.25
N TYR A 108 -3.37 2.49 0.93
CA TYR A 108 -4.15 1.41 1.55
C TYR A 108 -3.61 0.03 1.12
#